data_AF-X1PMF5-F1
#
_entry.id   AF-X1PMF5-F1
#
_cell.length_a   1.000
_cell.length_b   1.000
_cell.length_c   1.000
_cell.angle_alpha   90.00
_cell.angle_beta   90.00
_cell.angle_gamma   90.00
#
_symmetry.space_group_name_H-M   'P 1'
#
loop_
_entity.id
_entity.type
_entity.pdbx_description
1 polymer ?
#
loop_
_entity_poly.entity_id
_entity_poly.type
_entity_poly.pdbx_seq_one_letter_code
_entity_poly.pdbx_strand_id
1 'polypeptide(L)'
;EEVTEGIGYYVGDGRLKTNGGLSTTNTDVKTIKFFLKWLKKYFDVDVKNVMINIYLPRLDFNVNSEKKKWSKLLEANINSVKSKYDYKDYHKILIEVCYFRKIAKLILDKLVPIIKEKCLANKSLAKAYIRGIMAAEGSVKHDEKSHQKAIHLKMKNKSEVEYVFKLLQLIGLTPSFLFSKQDNEWLTTISGCDELEKLDEMDIFKSNGERRRKLKEILSDYQHRQVKKGQVKEFY
;
A
#
# COMPACT_ATOMS: atom_id res chain seq x y z
N GLU A 1 8.96 -7.58 -12.05
CA GLU A 1 8.17 -6.50 -11.45
C GLU A 1 7.08 -6.98 -10.50
N GLU A 2 6.11 -7.78 -10.92
CA GLU A 2 4.96 -8.15 -10.06
C GLU A 2 5.35 -8.91 -8.78
N VAL A 3 6.37 -9.78 -8.82
CA VAL A 3 6.95 -10.39 -7.60
C VAL A 3 7.40 -9.30 -6.62
N THR A 4 8.14 -8.32 -7.11
CA THR A 4 8.69 -7.20 -6.35
C THR A 4 7.59 -6.32 -5.76
N GLU A 5 6.51 -6.09 -6.50
CA GLU A 5 5.34 -5.34 -6.00
C GLU A 5 4.66 -6.06 -4.83
N GLY A 6 4.46 -7.38 -4.92
CA GLY A 6 3.90 -8.13 -3.79
C GLY A 6 4.84 -8.20 -2.58
N ILE A 7 6.16 -8.22 -2.80
CA ILE A 7 7.15 -8.10 -1.72
C ILE A 7 7.07 -6.74 -1.04
N GLY A 8 7.03 -5.64 -1.81
CA GLY A 8 6.88 -4.30 -1.26
C GLY A 8 5.59 -4.16 -0.44
N TYR A 9 4.49 -4.72 -0.93
CA TYR A 9 3.22 -4.78 -0.20
C TYR A 9 3.34 -5.57 1.11
N TYR A 10 3.94 -6.76 1.08
CA TYR A 10 4.16 -7.56 2.28
C TYR A 10 5.09 -6.88 3.31
N VAL A 11 6.10 -6.14 2.87
CA VAL A 11 6.99 -5.41 3.80
C VAL A 11 6.23 -4.28 4.52
N GLY A 12 5.29 -3.62 3.84
CA GLY A 12 4.44 -2.61 4.46
C GLY A 12 3.40 -3.22 5.41
N ASP A 13 2.49 -4.02 4.85
CA ASP A 13 1.26 -4.45 5.53
C ASP A 13 1.40 -5.81 6.26
N GLY A 14 2.56 -6.45 6.12
CA GLY A 14 2.77 -7.83 6.57
C GLY A 14 3.18 -7.94 8.04
N ARG A 15 2.72 -9.02 8.70
CA ARG A 15 3.19 -9.36 10.05
C ARG A 15 4.58 -10.00 10.00
N LEU A 16 5.62 -9.17 9.87
CA LEU A 16 7.01 -9.63 9.81
C LEU A 16 7.46 -10.39 11.07
N LYS A 17 6.87 -10.07 12.24
CA LYS A 17 7.30 -10.60 13.56
C LYS A 17 6.64 -11.92 13.99
N THR A 18 5.65 -12.44 13.25
CA THR A 18 4.97 -13.69 13.62
C THR A 18 5.56 -14.88 12.88
N ASN A 19 5.96 -15.93 13.60
CA ASN A 19 6.50 -17.17 13.01
C ASN A 19 5.45 -18.05 12.30
N GLY A 20 4.17 -17.66 12.33
CA GLY A 20 3.04 -18.51 11.92
C GLY A 20 2.79 -18.60 10.41
N GLY A 21 3.35 -17.71 9.60
CA GLY A 21 3.12 -17.68 8.16
C GLY A 21 3.05 -16.26 7.60
N LEU A 22 2.45 -16.13 6.41
CA LEU A 22 2.24 -14.84 5.76
C LEU A 22 0.86 -14.30 6.17
N SER A 23 0.81 -13.07 6.67
CA SER A 23 -0.45 -12.36 6.81
C SER A 23 -0.31 -10.88 6.50
N THR A 24 -1.36 -10.32 5.90
CA THR A 24 -1.51 -8.87 5.62
C THR A 24 -2.92 -8.44 5.97
N THR A 25 -3.12 -7.15 6.24
CA THR A 25 -4.39 -6.65 6.78
C THR A 25 -4.82 -5.34 6.11
N ASN A 26 -5.90 -5.37 5.33
CA ASN A 26 -6.31 -4.19 4.57
C ASN A 26 -7.83 -3.95 4.61
N THR A 27 -8.24 -2.74 4.24
CA THR A 27 -9.66 -2.37 4.10
C THR A 27 -10.12 -2.34 2.63
N ASP A 28 -9.18 -2.19 1.68
CA ASP A 28 -9.47 -2.10 0.25
C ASP A 28 -9.51 -3.49 -0.41
N VAL A 29 -10.65 -3.83 -1.00
CA VAL A 29 -10.87 -5.15 -1.64
C VAL A 29 -9.94 -5.41 -2.83
N LYS A 30 -9.51 -4.38 -3.58
CA LYS A 30 -8.60 -4.56 -4.71
C LYS A 30 -7.20 -4.94 -4.22
N THR A 31 -6.76 -4.33 -3.12
CA THR A 31 -5.48 -4.63 -2.47
C THR A 31 -5.47 -6.06 -1.93
N ILE A 32 -6.55 -6.47 -1.27
CA ILE A 32 -6.70 -7.84 -0.76
C ILE A 32 -6.67 -8.86 -1.91
N LYS A 33 -7.41 -8.60 -3.00
CA LYS A 33 -7.41 -9.44 -4.20
C LYS A 33 -6.04 -9.52 -4.86
N PHE A 34 -5.31 -8.41 -4.91
CA PHE A 34 -3.94 -8.38 -5.43
C PHE A 34 -3.06 -9.36 -4.65
N PHE A 35 -3.10 -9.31 -3.32
CA PHE A 35 -2.29 -10.22 -2.50
C PHE A 35 -2.67 -11.69 -2.66
N LEU A 36 -3.97 -12.02 -2.71
CA LEU A 36 -4.44 -13.39 -2.96
C LEU A 36 -3.98 -13.93 -4.32
N LYS A 37 -4.08 -13.10 -5.38
CA LYS A 37 -3.58 -13.47 -6.72
C LYS A 37 -2.07 -13.66 -6.73
N TRP A 38 -1.34 -12.81 -6.01
CA TRP A 38 0.10 -12.90 -5.87
C TRP A 38 0.52 -14.20 -5.15
N LEU A 39 -0.15 -14.55 -4.05
CA LEU A 39 0.06 -15.84 -3.36
C LEU A 39 -0.22 -17.03 -4.28
N LYS A 40 -1.34 -17.00 -5.00
CA LYS A 40 -1.68 -18.06 -5.97
C LYS A 40 -0.59 -18.20 -7.04
N LYS A 41 -0.10 -17.09 -7.59
CA LYS A 41 0.87 -17.10 -8.70
C LYS A 41 2.27 -17.55 -8.27
N TYR A 42 2.76 -17.09 -7.12
CA TYR A 42 4.17 -17.27 -6.74
C TYR A 42 4.40 -18.31 -5.63
N PHE A 43 3.34 -18.76 -4.95
CA PHE A 43 3.40 -19.78 -3.91
C PHE A 43 2.44 -20.95 -4.16
N ASP A 44 1.81 -21.00 -5.35
CA ASP A 44 0.83 -22.00 -5.76
C ASP A 44 -0.28 -22.24 -4.71
N VAL A 45 -0.73 -21.14 -4.12
CA VAL A 45 -1.74 -21.19 -3.06
C VAL A 45 -3.14 -21.26 -3.65
N ASP A 46 -3.87 -22.32 -3.32
CA ASP A 46 -5.32 -22.31 -3.49
C ASP A 46 -5.95 -21.32 -2.50
N VAL A 47 -6.58 -20.27 -3.02
CA VAL A 47 -7.27 -19.23 -2.25
C VAL A 47 -8.31 -19.83 -1.30
N LYS A 48 -8.90 -20.99 -1.63
CA LYS A 48 -9.84 -21.70 -0.75
C LYS A 48 -9.21 -22.19 0.56
N ASN A 49 -7.88 -22.36 0.58
CA ASN A 49 -7.10 -22.78 1.75
C ASN A 49 -6.53 -21.60 2.55
N VAL A 50 -6.77 -20.36 2.10
CA VAL A 50 -6.36 -19.16 2.81
C VAL A 50 -7.43 -18.81 3.84
N MET A 51 -7.00 -18.56 5.08
CA MET A 51 -7.90 -18.12 6.13
C MET A 51 -8.12 -16.61 6.02
N ILE A 52 -9.37 -16.17 6.08
CA ILE A 52 -9.75 -14.75 6.03
C ILE A 52 -10.36 -14.38 7.38
N ASN A 53 -9.72 -13.48 8.12
CA ASN A 53 -10.33 -12.91 9.33
C ASN A 53 -10.99 -11.58 8.99
N ILE A 54 -12.28 -11.45 9.31
CA ILE A 54 -13.04 -10.21 9.22
C ILE A 54 -13.10 -9.60 10.61
N TYR A 55 -12.57 -8.39 10.73
CA TYR A 55 -12.68 -7.55 11.92
C TYR A 55 -13.80 -6.55 11.72
N LEU A 56 -14.85 -6.67 12.55
CA LEU A 56 -16.04 -5.83 12.46
C LEU A 56 -15.93 -4.68 13.48
N PRO A 57 -16.21 -3.43 13.07
CA PRO A 57 -16.01 -2.25 13.92
C PRO A 57 -17.06 -2.12 15.03
N ARG A 58 -18.20 -2.81 14.91
CA ARG A 58 -19.34 -2.74 15.84
C ARG A 58 -20.04 -4.10 15.94
N LEU A 59 -20.84 -4.28 17.00
CA LEU A 59 -21.59 -5.52 17.28
C LEU A 59 -22.90 -5.65 16.47
N ASP A 60 -23.37 -4.59 15.82
CA ASP A 60 -24.62 -4.54 15.06
C ASP A 60 -24.53 -5.18 13.66
N PHE A 61 -23.34 -5.60 13.23
CA PHE A 61 -23.15 -6.25 11.95
C PHE A 61 -23.73 -7.67 11.95
N ASN A 62 -24.52 -8.00 10.92
CA ASN A 62 -24.89 -9.39 10.66
C ASN A 62 -23.68 -10.16 10.11
N VAL A 63 -23.05 -10.92 11.00
CA VAL A 63 -21.77 -11.59 10.72
C VAL A 63 -21.85 -12.67 9.66
N ASN A 64 -22.97 -13.39 9.59
CA ASN A 64 -23.16 -14.38 8.54
C ASN A 64 -23.32 -13.70 7.17
N SER A 65 -23.98 -12.54 7.12
CA SER A 65 -24.07 -11.72 5.91
C SER A 65 -22.70 -11.23 5.45
N GLU A 66 -21.90 -10.65 6.37
CA GLU A 66 -20.55 -10.18 6.02
C GLU A 66 -19.61 -11.33 5.61
N LYS A 67 -19.66 -12.48 6.29
CA LYS A 67 -18.90 -13.68 5.88
C LYS A 67 -19.24 -14.11 4.46
N LYS A 68 -20.53 -14.20 4.11
CA LYS A 68 -20.98 -14.55 2.75
C LYS A 68 -20.51 -13.54 1.72
N LYS A 69 -20.66 -12.25 2.02
CA LYS A 69 -20.21 -11.14 1.17
C LYS A 69 -18.71 -11.21 0.88
N TRP A 70 -17.88 -11.33 1.91
CA TRP A 70 -16.42 -11.38 1.75
C TRP A 70 -15.93 -12.70 1.13
N SER A 71 -16.55 -13.83 1.47
CA SER A 71 -16.30 -15.11 0.78
C SER A 71 -16.54 -14.98 -0.73
N LYS A 72 -17.68 -14.41 -1.14
CA LYS A 72 -18.00 -14.18 -2.55
C LYS A 72 -17.04 -13.16 -3.20
N LEU A 73 -16.77 -12.05 -2.53
CA LEU A 73 -15.88 -11.02 -3.06
C LEU A 73 -14.47 -11.57 -3.30
N LEU A 74 -13.94 -12.36 -2.38
CA LEU A 74 -12.56 -12.85 -2.41
C LEU A 74 -12.41 -14.24 -3.05
N GLU A 75 -13.51 -14.85 -3.50
CA GLU A 75 -13.53 -16.22 -4.03
C GLU A 75 -12.94 -17.25 -3.05
N ALA A 76 -13.11 -16.98 -1.75
CA ALA A 76 -12.61 -17.81 -0.66
C ALA A 76 -13.69 -18.78 -0.16
N ASN A 77 -13.27 -19.91 0.41
CA ASN A 77 -14.19 -20.85 1.05
C ASN A 77 -14.86 -20.17 2.25
N ILE A 78 -16.19 -20.16 2.33
CA ILE A 78 -16.92 -19.56 3.45
C ILE A 78 -16.48 -20.11 4.82
N ASN A 79 -16.07 -21.38 4.88
CA ASN A 79 -15.59 -22.02 6.11
C ASN A 79 -14.20 -21.51 6.55
N SER A 80 -13.40 -20.97 5.64
CA SER A 80 -12.11 -20.32 5.93
C SER A 80 -12.29 -18.85 6.35
N VAL A 81 -13.50 -18.29 6.22
CA VAL A 81 -13.82 -16.93 6.65
C VAL A 81 -14.26 -16.92 8.12
N LYS A 82 -13.41 -16.37 8.99
CA LYS A 82 -13.65 -16.21 10.43
C LYS A 82 -13.98 -14.75 10.73
N SER A 83 -14.77 -14.55 11.77
CA SER A 83 -15.13 -13.22 12.28
C SER A 83 -14.48 -13.02 13.63
N LYS A 84 -13.90 -11.84 13.86
CA LYS A 84 -13.34 -11.43 15.15
C LYS A 84 -14.05 -10.15 15.58
N TYR A 85 -14.59 -10.17 16.80
CA TYR A 85 -15.18 -9.01 17.44
C TYR A 85 -14.27 -8.61 18.58
N ASP A 86 -13.31 -7.70 18.36
CA ASP A 86 -12.68 -6.99 19.47
C ASP A 86 -11.73 -5.86 19.03
N TYR A 87 -12.03 -5.20 17.91
CA TYR A 87 -11.15 -4.16 17.40
C TYR A 87 -11.85 -2.80 17.49
N LYS A 88 -11.89 -2.27 18.73
CA LYS A 88 -12.56 -1.01 19.10
C LYS A 88 -12.07 0.22 18.34
N ASP A 89 -10.92 0.14 17.69
CA ASP A 89 -10.23 1.30 17.11
C ASP A 89 -10.50 1.52 15.62
N TYR A 90 -11.24 0.63 14.95
CA TYR A 90 -11.52 0.77 13.52
C TYR A 90 -12.95 1.23 13.27
N HIS A 91 -13.11 2.24 12.40
CA HIS A 91 -14.41 2.68 11.88
C HIS A 91 -14.83 1.96 10.60
N LYS A 92 -13.98 1.07 10.07
CA LYS A 92 -14.18 0.33 8.82
C LYS A 92 -13.97 -1.17 9.07
N ILE A 93 -14.61 -2.00 8.25
CA ILE A 93 -14.32 -3.44 8.23
C ILE A 93 -12.88 -3.65 7.76
N LEU A 94 -12.11 -4.39 8.55
CA LEU A 94 -10.73 -4.72 8.26
C LEU A 94 -10.62 -6.20 7.95
N ILE A 95 -9.90 -6.55 6.89
CA ILE A 95 -9.76 -7.92 6.42
C ILE A 95 -8.30 -8.32 6.53
N GLU A 96 -8.06 -9.36 7.32
CA GLU A 96 -6.76 -10.00 7.39
C GLU A 96 -6.77 -11.29 6.57
N VAL A 97 -5.77 -11.40 5.68
CA VAL A 97 -5.50 -12.60 4.91
C VAL A 97 -4.39 -13.37 5.63
N CYS A 98 -4.62 -14.65 5.97
CA CYS A 98 -3.63 -15.49 6.65
C CYS A 98 -3.33 -16.76 5.84
N TYR A 99 -2.06 -16.93 5.50
CA TYR A 99 -1.51 -18.14 4.91
C TYR A 99 -0.48 -18.79 5.86
N PHE A 100 -0.91 -19.79 6.62
CA PHE A 100 -0.15 -20.42 7.71
C PHE A 100 0.90 -21.43 7.24
N ARG A 101 1.75 -21.05 6.28
CA ARG A 101 2.90 -21.86 5.88
C ARG A 101 4.18 -21.17 6.30
N LYS A 102 4.80 -21.69 7.38
CA LYS A 102 6.08 -21.19 7.89
C LYS A 102 7.18 -21.19 6.83
N ILE A 103 7.21 -22.21 5.97
CA ILE A 103 8.18 -22.29 4.87
C ILE A 103 8.06 -21.12 3.89
N ALA A 104 6.83 -20.71 3.55
CA ALA A 104 6.59 -19.58 2.66
C ALA A 104 7.11 -18.27 3.27
N LYS A 105 6.90 -18.09 4.59
CA LYS A 105 7.49 -16.96 5.32
C LYS A 105 9.01 -16.99 5.29
N LEU A 106 9.65 -18.12 5.58
CA LEU A 106 11.11 -18.22 5.57
C LEU A 106 11.71 -17.92 4.19
N ILE A 107 11.05 -18.38 3.13
CA ILE A 107 11.44 -18.06 1.75
C ILE A 107 11.32 -16.55 1.53
N LEU A 108 10.19 -15.96 1.90
CA LEU A 108 9.95 -14.54 1.70
C LEU A 108 10.94 -13.67 2.48
N ASP A 109 11.19 -13.97 3.75
CA ASP A 109 12.15 -13.27 4.61
C ASP A 109 13.57 -13.29 4.00
N LYS A 110 13.97 -14.38 3.34
CA LYS A 110 15.25 -14.46 2.61
C LYS A 110 15.23 -13.68 1.28
N LEU A 111 14.09 -13.61 0.61
CA LEU A 111 13.95 -12.88 -0.65
C LEU A 111 13.90 -11.37 -0.48
N VAL A 112 13.34 -10.85 0.62
CA VAL A 112 13.24 -9.39 0.88
C VAL A 112 14.58 -8.67 0.68
N PRO A 113 15.70 -9.03 1.37
CA PRO A 113 16.96 -8.31 1.21
C PRO A 113 17.52 -8.40 -0.22
N ILE A 114 17.42 -9.56 -0.87
CA ILE A 114 17.90 -9.78 -2.25
C ILE A 114 17.14 -8.86 -3.22
N ILE A 115 15.82 -8.78 -3.06
CA ILE A 115 14.97 -7.96 -3.93
C ILE A 115 15.22 -6.48 -3.67
N LYS A 116 15.47 -6.09 -2.43
CA LYS A 116 15.82 -4.70 -2.10
C LYS A 116 17.11 -4.26 -2.76
N GLU A 117 18.14 -5.09 -2.71
CA GLU A 117 19.40 -4.83 -3.40
C GLU A 117 19.18 -4.65 -4.91
N LYS A 118 18.41 -5.54 -5.54
CA LYS A 118 18.07 -5.45 -6.97
C LYS A 118 17.28 -4.19 -7.34
N CYS A 119 16.43 -3.70 -6.45
CA CYS A 119 15.68 -2.46 -6.69
C CYS A 119 16.59 -1.22 -6.72
N LEU A 120 17.65 -1.18 -5.91
CA LEU A 120 18.61 -0.07 -5.91
C LEU A 120 19.38 0.04 -7.24
N ALA A 121 19.51 -1.06 -7.98
CA ALA A 121 20.19 -1.09 -9.27
C ALA A 121 19.25 -0.96 -10.48
N ASN A 122 17.93 -1.08 -10.30
CA ASN A 122 16.98 -1.18 -11.40
C ASN A 122 15.72 -0.33 -11.15
N LYS A 123 15.54 0.72 -11.96
CA LYS A 123 14.39 1.64 -11.84
C LYS A 123 13.04 0.93 -11.99
N SER A 124 12.91 -0.04 -12.89
CA SER A 124 11.66 -0.77 -13.10
C SER A 124 11.27 -1.58 -11.85
N LEU A 125 12.24 -2.26 -11.24
CA LEU A 125 12.03 -2.96 -9.96
C LEU A 125 11.76 -1.99 -8.80
N ALA A 126 12.46 -0.85 -8.75
CA ALA A 126 12.20 0.20 -7.78
C ALA A 126 10.74 0.70 -7.87
N LYS A 127 10.26 1.02 -9.08
CA LYS A 127 8.87 1.44 -9.32
C LYS A 127 7.89 0.37 -8.82
N ALA A 128 8.14 -0.91 -9.13
CA ALA A 128 7.30 -2.00 -8.65
C ALA A 128 7.29 -2.13 -7.13
N TYR A 129 8.46 -2.02 -6.48
CA TYR A 129 8.55 -2.05 -5.01
C TYR A 129 7.78 -0.90 -4.38
N ILE A 130 7.95 0.33 -4.91
CA ILE A 130 7.26 1.52 -4.40
C ILE A 130 5.74 1.35 -4.57
N ARG A 131 5.24 0.84 -5.70
CA ARG A 131 3.80 0.52 -5.87
C ARG A 131 3.28 -0.39 -4.76
N GLY A 132 4.02 -1.45 -4.47
CA GLY A 132 3.69 -2.42 -3.44
C GLY A 132 3.55 -1.79 -2.07
N ILE A 133 4.61 -1.10 -1.63
CA ILE A 133 4.62 -0.50 -0.29
C ILE A 133 3.68 0.69 -0.17
N MET A 134 3.42 1.44 -1.25
CA MET A 134 2.40 2.49 -1.29
C MET A 134 0.97 1.93 -1.24
N ALA A 135 0.73 0.75 -1.80
CA ALA A 135 -0.55 0.06 -1.64
C ALA A 135 -0.81 -0.37 -0.19
N ALA A 136 0.25 -0.66 0.58
CA ALA A 136 0.18 -0.89 2.02
C ALA A 136 0.01 0.45 2.78
N GLU A 137 1.08 1.25 2.82
CA GLU A 137 1.28 2.36 3.76
C GLU A 137 1.12 3.76 3.14
N GLY A 138 1.01 3.84 1.81
CA GLY A 138 0.91 5.11 1.11
C GLY A 138 -0.41 5.84 1.40
N SER A 139 -0.38 7.16 1.42
CA SER A 139 -1.59 7.96 1.58
C SER A 139 -1.54 9.21 0.71
N VAL A 140 -2.71 9.62 0.22
CA VAL A 140 -2.90 10.90 -0.47
C VAL A 140 -3.41 11.91 0.57
N LYS A 141 -2.74 13.06 0.66
CA LYS A 141 -3.08 14.15 1.57
C LYS A 141 -3.39 15.41 0.78
N HIS A 142 -4.46 16.07 1.20
CA HIS A 142 -4.84 17.40 0.76
C HIS A 142 -5.21 18.17 2.03
N ASP A 143 -4.49 19.25 2.31
CA ASP A 143 -4.84 20.20 3.36
C ASP A 143 -5.58 21.36 2.70
N GLU A 144 -6.87 21.52 3.05
CA GLU A 144 -7.72 22.56 2.48
C GLU A 144 -7.27 23.98 2.86
N LYS A 145 -6.64 24.15 4.02
CA LYS A 145 -6.22 25.47 4.52
C LYS A 145 -4.90 25.91 3.90
N SER A 146 -3.93 25.01 3.81
CA SER A 146 -2.62 25.31 3.22
C SER A 146 -2.58 25.04 1.71
N HIS A 147 -3.64 24.46 1.14
CA HIS A 147 -3.70 23.91 -0.21
C HIS A 147 -2.57 22.90 -0.52
N GLN A 148 -1.93 22.36 0.51
CA GLN A 148 -0.83 21.42 0.34
C GLN A 148 -1.38 20.08 -0.13
N LYS A 149 -0.86 19.62 -1.26
CA LYS A 149 -1.18 18.32 -1.87
C LYS A 149 0.07 17.45 -1.85
N ALA A 150 -0.07 16.22 -1.38
CA ALA A 150 1.06 15.34 -1.22
C ALA A 150 0.70 13.86 -1.22
N ILE A 151 1.67 13.04 -1.61
CA ILE A 151 1.68 11.60 -1.32
C ILE A 151 2.68 11.36 -0.20
N HIS A 152 2.22 10.69 0.87
CA HIS A 152 3.04 10.33 2.02
C HIS A 152 3.17 8.81 2.12
N LEU A 153 4.33 8.33 2.54
CA LEU A 153 4.50 7.01 3.16
C LEU A 153 4.99 7.22 4.59
N LYS A 154 4.26 6.68 5.57
CA LYS A 154 4.60 6.78 6.99
C LYS A 154 4.79 5.38 7.58
N MET A 155 5.84 5.16 8.37
CA MET A 155 6.07 3.91 9.09
C MET A 155 6.89 4.16 10.37
N LYS A 156 6.70 3.32 11.39
CA LYS A 156 7.57 3.32 12.58
C LYS A 156 9.01 2.90 12.26
N ASN A 157 9.20 2.04 11.26
CA ASN A 157 10.53 1.54 10.91
C ASN A 157 11.30 2.54 10.04
N LYS A 158 12.25 3.27 10.63
CA LYS A 158 13.09 4.26 9.95
C LYS A 158 13.79 3.69 8.71
N SER A 159 14.38 2.51 8.81
CA SER A 159 15.21 1.96 7.74
C SER A 159 14.40 1.62 6.49
N GLU A 160 13.13 1.24 6.65
CA GLU A 160 12.21 1.04 5.52
C GLU A 160 11.86 2.36 4.83
N VAL A 161 11.58 3.40 5.61
CA VAL A 161 11.25 4.72 5.04
C VAL A 161 12.48 5.33 4.34
N GLU A 162 13.68 5.22 4.93
CA GLU A 162 14.94 5.64 4.30
C GLU A 162 15.20 4.85 3.00
N TYR A 163 14.87 3.57 2.98
CA TYR A 163 15.01 2.74 1.80
C TYR A 163 14.06 3.18 0.68
N VAL A 164 12.78 3.43 0.99
CA VAL A 164 11.81 3.97 0.01
C VAL A 164 12.23 5.34 -0.48
N PHE A 165 12.73 6.22 0.40
CA PHE A 165 13.27 7.53 0.04
C PHE A 165 14.37 7.41 -1.03
N LYS A 166 15.33 6.49 -0.85
CA LYS A 166 16.38 6.21 -1.85
C LYS A 166 15.80 5.72 -3.18
N LEU A 167 14.79 4.86 -3.15
CA LEU A 167 14.12 4.40 -4.38
C LEU A 167 13.39 5.52 -5.11
N LEU A 168 12.72 6.43 -4.38
CA LEU A 168 12.06 7.61 -4.94
C LEU A 168 13.08 8.53 -5.62
N GLN A 169 14.24 8.76 -5.00
CA GLN A 169 15.34 9.51 -5.61
C GLN A 169 15.88 8.82 -6.88
N LEU A 170 16.07 7.50 -6.83
CA LEU A 170 16.54 6.70 -7.97
C LEU A 170 15.63 6.84 -9.21
N ILE A 171 14.31 6.96 -9.00
CA ILE A 171 13.34 7.16 -10.10
C ILE A 171 13.19 8.63 -10.52
N GLY A 172 14.01 9.54 -9.98
CA GLY A 172 14.08 10.95 -10.40
C GLY A 172 13.05 11.85 -9.72
N LEU A 173 12.65 11.52 -8.49
CA LEU A 173 11.81 12.36 -7.63
C LEU A 173 12.67 13.03 -6.54
N THR A 174 12.13 14.08 -5.94
CA THR A 174 12.70 14.88 -4.86
C THR A 174 11.87 14.75 -3.59
N PRO A 175 11.86 13.57 -2.94
CA PRO A 175 11.17 13.39 -1.67
C PRO A 175 11.77 14.22 -0.54
N SER A 176 10.94 14.57 0.43
CA SER A 176 11.40 14.94 1.77
C SER A 176 11.41 13.72 2.69
N PHE A 177 12.21 13.79 3.76
CA PHE A 177 12.32 12.76 4.80
C PHE A 177 12.26 13.44 6.16
N LEU A 178 11.27 13.10 6.98
CA LEU A 178 11.05 13.75 8.26
C LEU A 178 10.43 12.80 9.27
N PHE A 179 10.53 13.17 10.55
CA PHE A 179 9.91 12.43 11.65
C PHE A 179 8.67 13.19 12.16
N SER A 180 7.50 12.54 12.12
CA SER A 180 6.27 13.08 12.70
C SER A 180 6.27 12.80 14.20
N LYS A 181 6.47 13.85 15.01
CA LYS A 181 6.37 13.74 16.48
C LYS A 181 4.96 13.37 16.93
N GLN A 182 3.93 13.83 16.21
CA GLN A 182 2.53 13.56 16.53
C GLN A 182 2.19 12.07 16.36
N ASP A 183 2.66 11.45 15.28
CA ASP A 183 2.35 10.05 14.98
C ASP A 183 3.39 9.08 15.55
N ASN A 184 4.55 9.60 16.00
CA ASN A 184 5.74 8.82 16.37
C ASN A 184 6.22 7.90 15.23
N GLU A 185 6.29 8.46 14.02
CA GLU A 185 6.60 7.73 12.78
C GLU A 185 7.55 8.51 11.87
N TRP A 186 8.35 7.77 11.10
CA TRP A 186 9.14 8.32 10.02
C TRP A 186 8.29 8.44 8.77
N LEU A 187 8.51 9.47 7.97
CA LEU A 187 7.78 9.66 6.74
C LEU A 187 8.62 10.22 5.61
N THR A 188 8.23 9.82 4.41
CA THR A 188 8.70 10.42 3.17
C THR A 188 7.52 10.98 2.38
N THR A 189 7.71 12.17 1.82
CA THR A 189 6.65 12.95 1.18
C THR A 189 7.08 13.44 -0.20
N ILE A 190 6.16 13.37 -1.15
CA ILE A 190 6.24 13.99 -2.49
C ILE A 190 5.10 14.98 -2.63
N SER A 191 5.38 16.23 -3.02
CA SER A 191 4.38 17.29 -3.13
C SER A 191 4.47 18.16 -4.39
N GLY A 192 5.49 17.98 -5.23
CA GLY A 192 5.58 18.70 -6.52
C GLY A 192 4.52 18.23 -7.51
N CYS A 193 3.85 19.15 -8.23
CA CYS A 193 2.81 18.80 -9.21
C CYS A 193 3.33 17.80 -10.26
N ASP A 194 4.42 18.16 -10.95
CA ASP A 194 5.08 17.30 -11.95
C ASP A 194 5.48 15.93 -11.38
N GLU A 195 5.79 15.87 -10.09
CA GLU A 195 6.16 14.63 -9.40
C GLU A 195 4.95 13.76 -9.07
N LEU A 196 3.84 14.39 -8.67
CA LEU A 196 2.57 13.71 -8.45
C LEU A 196 2.01 13.16 -9.77
N GLU A 197 2.15 13.91 -10.88
CA GLU A 197 1.83 13.42 -12.23
C GLU A 197 2.67 12.18 -12.59
N LYS A 198 4.00 12.23 -12.40
CA LYS A 198 4.88 11.06 -12.58
C LYS A 198 4.45 9.85 -11.74
N LEU A 199 3.99 10.08 -10.51
CA LEU A 199 3.49 9.00 -9.65
C LEU A 199 2.17 8.41 -10.16
N ASP A 200 1.26 9.23 -10.72
CA ASP A 200 0.02 8.73 -11.34
C ASP A 200 0.32 7.94 -12.63
N GLU A 201 1.24 8.44 -13.49
CA GLU A 201 1.70 7.74 -14.70
C GLU A 201 2.30 6.36 -14.39
N MET A 202 2.92 6.23 -13.22
CA MET A 202 3.48 4.96 -12.73
C MET A 202 2.44 4.01 -12.13
N ASP A 203 1.16 4.40 -12.11
CA ASP A 203 0.07 3.74 -11.39
C ASP A 203 0.46 3.45 -9.92
N ILE A 204 0.95 4.45 -9.18
CA ILE A 204 1.47 4.24 -7.81
C ILE A 204 0.48 3.55 -6.87
N PHE A 205 -0.82 3.79 -7.07
CA PHE A 205 -1.93 3.17 -6.33
C PHE A 205 -2.73 2.17 -7.18
N LYS A 206 -2.09 1.47 -8.13
CA LYS A 206 -2.73 0.47 -9.02
C LYS A 206 -3.69 -0.47 -8.27
N SER A 207 -3.24 -0.96 -7.12
CA SER A 207 -3.94 -1.95 -6.31
C SER A 207 -4.92 -1.35 -5.29
N ASN A 208 -4.97 -0.01 -5.12
CA ASN A 208 -5.85 0.66 -4.15
C ASN A 208 -6.76 1.68 -4.85
N GLY A 209 -8.04 1.32 -5.00
CA GLY A 209 -8.99 2.11 -5.81
C GLY A 209 -9.30 3.47 -5.20
N GLU A 210 -9.46 3.53 -3.87
CA GLU A 210 -9.78 4.77 -3.15
C GLU A 210 -8.62 5.78 -3.25
N ARG A 211 -7.37 5.32 -3.01
CA ARG A 211 -6.18 6.18 -3.08
C ARG A 211 -5.92 6.67 -4.50
N ARG A 212 -6.12 5.82 -5.51
CA ARG A 212 -6.03 6.23 -6.92
C ARG A 212 -7.03 7.32 -7.27
N ARG A 213 -8.28 7.20 -6.82
CA ARG A 213 -9.30 8.25 -7.03
C ARG A 213 -8.87 9.57 -6.39
N LYS A 214 -8.44 9.54 -5.12
CA LYS A 214 -7.96 10.73 -4.41
C LYS A 214 -6.77 11.40 -5.09
N LEU A 215 -5.83 10.61 -5.63
CA LEU A 215 -4.70 11.16 -6.39
C LEU A 215 -5.19 11.94 -7.62
N LYS A 216 -6.14 11.37 -8.37
CA LYS A 216 -6.72 12.05 -9.53
C LYS A 216 -7.47 13.34 -9.17
N GLU A 217 -8.18 13.35 -8.05
CA GLU A 217 -8.88 14.53 -7.54
C GLU A 217 -7.89 15.65 -7.19
N ILE A 218 -6.82 15.36 -6.44
CA ILE A 218 -5.85 16.41 -6.11
C ILE A 218 -5.10 16.94 -7.35
N LEU A 219 -4.90 16.10 -8.37
CA LEU A 219 -4.29 16.48 -9.65
C LEU A 219 -5.23 17.37 -10.47
N SER A 220 -6.54 17.06 -10.53
CA SER A 220 -7.51 17.92 -11.21
C SER A 220 -7.65 19.29 -10.55
N ASP A 221 -7.44 19.36 -9.23
CA ASP A 221 -7.56 20.60 -8.46
C ASP A 221 -6.32 21.51 -8.58
N TYR A 222 -5.26 21.12 -9.30
CA TYR A 222 -4.14 22.02 -9.60
C TYR A 222 -4.59 23.07 -10.64
N GLN A 223 -5.39 24.05 -10.21
CA GLN A 223 -6.01 25.07 -11.08
C GLN A 223 -5.03 26.07 -11.72
N HIS A 224 -3.77 26.08 -11.32
CA HIS A 224 -2.73 26.78 -12.04
C HIS A 224 -1.48 25.92 -12.05
N ARG A 225 -1.04 25.48 -13.24
CA ARG A 225 0.38 25.22 -13.46
C ARG A 225 1.08 26.53 -13.09
N GLN A 226 1.67 26.60 -11.90
CA GLN A 226 2.53 27.73 -11.54
C GLN A 226 3.62 27.77 -12.61
N VAL A 227 3.44 28.68 -13.57
CA VAL A 227 4.39 28.91 -14.64
C VAL A 227 5.70 29.28 -13.93
N LYS A 228 6.78 28.54 -14.18
CA LYS A 228 8.08 28.88 -13.58
C LYS A 228 8.36 30.36 -13.85
N LYS A 229 8.88 31.09 -12.85
CA LYS A 229 9.26 32.49 -13.00
C LYS A 229 10.14 32.62 -14.26
N GLY A 230 9.64 33.30 -15.31
CA GLY A 230 10.31 33.41 -16.62
C GLY A 230 9.69 32.61 -17.79
N GLN A 231 8.62 31.84 -17.58
CA GLN A 231 7.93 31.07 -18.65
C GLN A 231 6.58 31.66 -19.08
N VAL A 232 6.20 32.86 -18.61
CA VAL A 232 5.03 33.58 -19.13
C VAL A 232 5.42 34.09 -20.52
N LYS A 233 5.03 33.38 -21.57
CA LYS A 233 4.92 33.99 -22.90
C LYS A 233 3.88 35.11 -22.76
N GLU A 234 4.28 36.32 -23.08
CA GLU A 234 3.38 37.47 -23.22
C GLU A 234 2.20 37.03 -24.10
N PHE A 235 1.01 36.93 -23.51
CA PHE A 235 -0.22 36.89 -24.28
C PHE A 235 -0.54 38.35 -24.60
N TYR A 236 -0.18 38.77 -25.82
CA TYR A 236 -0.79 39.94 -26.48
C TYR A 236 -2.14 39.53 -27.07
#